data_AF-A0A1Q8E6M3-F1
#
_entry.id   AF-A0A1Q8E6M3-F1
#
_cell.length_a   1.000
_cell.length_b   1.000
_cell.length_c   1.000
_cell.angle_alpha   90.00
_cell.angle_beta   90.00
_cell.angle_gamma   90.00
#
_symmetry.space_group_name_H-M   'P 1'
#
loop_
_entity.id
_entity.type
_entity.pdbx_description
1 polymer ?
#
loop_
_entity_poly.entity_id
_entity_poly.type
_entity_poly.pdbx_seq_one_letter_code
_entity_poly.pdbx_strand_id
1 'polypeptide(L)' 'MKYIKMKMSNFFSEDEFLKIQSILPRWEFSKEYSDEEIDIFDEEIERMEQLKGFESEDGRFLGDMINKFRNNPKYA' A
#
# COMPACT_ATOMS: atom_id res chain seq x y z
N MET A 1 9.98 22.69 5.88
CA MET A 1 9.99 21.25 6.21
C MET A 1 10.41 20.49 4.97
N LYS A 2 11.25 19.47 5.10
CA LYS A 2 11.64 18.62 3.96
C LYS A 2 10.48 17.65 3.76
N TYR A 3 9.65 17.87 2.75
CA TYR A 3 8.62 16.91 2.37
C TYR A 3 9.36 15.68 1.86
N ILE A 4 9.34 14.59 2.63
CA ILE A 4 9.85 13.32 2.15
C ILE A 4 8.84 12.88 1.09
N LYS A 5 9.33 12.59 -0.10
CA LYS A 5 8.52 12.03 -1.18
C LYS A 5 8.79 10.55 -1.23
N MET A 6 7.74 9.76 -1.17
CA MET A 6 7.83 8.30 -1.17
C MET A 6 7.21 7.73 -2.44
N LYS A 7 7.73 6.60 -2.89
CA LYS A 7 7.19 5.84 -4.04
C LYS A 7 6.70 4.49 -3.55
N MET A 8 5.67 3.95 -4.18
CA MET A 8 5.18 2.60 -3.88
C MET A 8 6.26 1.54 -4.13
N SER A 9 7.17 1.78 -5.08
CA SER A 9 8.37 0.98 -5.32
C SER A 9 9.36 0.91 -4.15
N ASN A 10 9.20 1.73 -3.11
CA ASN A 10 9.98 1.61 -1.88
C ASN A 10 9.51 0.47 -0.98
N PHE A 11 8.27 0.02 -1.17
CA PHE A 11 7.57 -0.91 -0.27
C PHE A 11 7.20 -2.21 -0.97
N PHE A 12 6.85 -2.14 -2.24
CA PHE A 12 6.34 -3.26 -3.02
C PHE A 12 7.19 -3.52 -4.26
N SER A 13 7.20 -4.77 -4.71
CA SER A 13 7.57 -5.11 -6.09
C SER A 13 6.45 -4.71 -7.04
N GLU A 14 6.76 -4.63 -8.33
CA GLU A 14 5.79 -4.26 -9.36
C GLU A 14 4.63 -5.26 -9.43
N ASP A 15 4.91 -6.56 -9.34
CA ASP A 15 3.88 -7.62 -9.37
C ASP A 15 2.93 -7.55 -8.16
N GLU A 16 3.47 -7.29 -6.96
CA GLU A 16 2.65 -7.06 -5.76
C GLU A 16 1.78 -5.82 -5.95
N PHE A 17 2.37 -4.74 -6.45
CA PHE A 17 1.65 -3.49 -6.65
C PHE A 17 0.56 -3.60 -7.71
N LEU A 18 0.77 -4.35 -8.80
CA LEU A 18 -0.25 -4.58 -9.82
C LEU A 18 -1.50 -5.26 -9.24
N LYS A 19 -1.32 -6.18 -8.29
CA LYS A 19 -2.45 -6.79 -7.56
C LYS A 19 -3.15 -5.77 -6.67
N ILE A 20 -2.42 -4.96 -5.92
CA ILE A 20 -3.01 -3.86 -5.13
C ILE A 20 -3.76 -2.88 -6.03
N GLN A 21 -3.18 -2.49 -7.16
CA GLN A 21 -3.75 -1.56 -8.12
C GLN A 21 -5.05 -2.09 -8.76
N SER A 22 -5.17 -3.40 -8.97
CA SER A 22 -6.43 -4.00 -9.41
C SER A 22 -7.60 -3.77 -8.44
N ILE A 23 -7.29 -3.51 -7.16
CA ILE A 23 -8.24 -3.25 -6.08
C ILE A 23 -8.37 -1.73 -5.82
N LEU A 24 -7.24 -1.01 -5.88
CA LEU A 24 -7.12 0.43 -5.67
C LEU A 24 -6.48 1.11 -6.91
N PRO A 25 -7.25 1.33 -7.99
CA PRO A 25 -6.71 1.68 -9.32
C PRO A 25 -6.12 3.09 -9.43
N ARG A 26 -6.32 3.95 -8.43
CA ARG A 26 -5.87 5.34 -8.43
C ARG A 26 -4.39 5.52 -8.07
N TRP A 27 -3.74 4.46 -7.58
CA TRP A 27 -2.34 4.50 -7.19
C TRP A 27 -1.43 4.03 -8.33
N GLU A 28 -0.23 4.58 -8.37
CA GLU A 28 0.76 4.36 -9.42
C GLU A 28 2.09 3.94 -8.79
N PHE A 29 2.75 2.94 -9.38
CA PHE A 29 3.93 2.32 -8.80
C PHE A 29 5.13 3.28 -8.70
N SER A 30 5.34 4.08 -9.75
CA SER A 30 6.49 4.97 -9.91
C SER A 30 6.24 6.41 -9.47
N LYS A 31 5.00 6.77 -9.13
CA LYS A 31 4.63 8.12 -8.71
C LYS A 31 5.19 8.42 -7.32
N GLU A 32 5.59 9.68 -7.14
CA GLU A 32 5.97 10.22 -5.84
C GLU A 32 4.74 10.76 -5.12
N TYR A 33 4.61 10.36 -3.85
CA TYR A 33 3.53 10.72 -2.95
C TYR A 33 4.07 11.50 -1.75
N SER A 34 3.27 12.40 -1.21
CA SER A 34 3.51 12.99 0.11
C SER A 34 3.27 11.98 1.23
N ASP A 35 3.76 12.27 2.43
CA ASP A 35 3.47 11.46 3.63
C ASP A 35 1.96 11.33 3.87
N GLU A 36 1.19 12.41 3.72
CA GLU A 36 -0.29 12.38 3.84
C GLU A 36 -0.94 11.45 2.78
N GLU A 37 -0.43 11.43 1.55
CA GLU A 37 -0.93 10.52 0.52
C GLU A 37 -0.57 9.06 0.85
N ILE A 38 0.60 8.81 1.43
CA ILE A 38 1.02 7.47 1.88
C ILE A 38 0.12 7.00 3.05
N ASP A 39 -0.21 7.87 3.99
CA ASP A 39 -1.13 7.54 5.09
C ASP A 39 -2.53 7.20 4.56
N ILE A 40 -3.03 7.96 3.57
CA ILE A 40 -4.30 7.67 2.91
C ILE A 40 -4.25 6.32 2.19
N PHE A 41 -3.13 5.96 1.57
CA PHE A 41 -2.95 4.64 0.95
C PHE A 41 -3.04 3.53 2.00
N ASP A 42 -2.39 3.68 3.16
CA ASP A 42 -2.42 2.72 4.26
C ASP A 42 -3.86 2.47 4.76
N GLU A 43 -4.63 3.54 4.97
CA GLU A 43 -6.04 3.44 5.36
C GLU A 43 -6.91 2.76 4.30
N GLU A 44 -6.64 3.02 3.02
CA GLU A 44 -7.40 2.40 1.93
C GLU A 44 -7.11 0.90 1.80
N ILE A 45 -5.85 0.50 1.88
CA ILE A 45 -5.49 -0.92 1.78
C ILE A 45 -6.04 -1.71 2.97
N GLU A 46 -6.04 -1.13 4.18
CA GLU A 46 -6.66 -1.73 5.38
C GLU A 46 -8.18 -1.83 5.24
N ARG A 47 -8.85 -0.79 4.74
CA ARG A 47 -10.30 -0.85 4.48
C ARG A 47 -10.65 -1.94 3.47
N MET A 48 -9.83 -2.11 2.43
CA MET A 48 -10.06 -3.15 1.43
C MET A 48 -9.79 -4.55 1.99
N GLU A 49 -8.78 -4.72 2.84
CA GLU A 49 -8.54 -5.98 3.57
C GLU A 49 -9.77 -6.37 4.40
N GLN A 50 -10.30 -5.45 5.20
CA GLN A 50 -11.48 -5.68 6.03
C GLN A 50 -12.73 -6.01 5.21
N LEU A 51 -12.92 -5.35 4.07
CA LEU A 51 -14.04 -5.61 3.17
C LEU A 51 -13.96 -6.98 2.51
N LYS A 52 -12.76 -7.41 2.12
CA LYS A 52 -12.51 -8.72 1.49
C LYS A 52 -12.54 -9.84 2.53
N GLY A 53 -12.14 -9.55 3.75
CA GLY A 53 -12.05 -10.48 4.87
C GLY A 53 -10.82 -11.39 4.78
N PHE A 54 -10.16 -11.60 5.91
CA PHE A 54 -8.92 -12.39 6.05
C PHE A 54 -9.04 -13.86 5.58
N GLU A 55 -10.25 -14.41 5.46
CA GLU A 55 -10.45 -15.76 4.95
C GLU A 55 -10.32 -15.85 3.41
N SER A 56 -10.45 -14.73 2.71
CA SER A 56 -10.28 -14.65 1.26
C SER A 56 -8.80 -14.59 0.85
N GLU A 57 -8.49 -15.01 -0.39
CA GLU A 57 -7.13 -14.90 -0.93
C GLU A 57 -6.69 -13.44 -1.03
N ASP A 58 -7.56 -12.56 -1.53
CA ASP A 58 -7.33 -11.12 -1.58
C ASP A 58 -7.08 -10.54 -0.20
N GLY A 59 -7.90 -10.90 0.79
CA GLY A 59 -7.76 -10.41 2.18
C GLY A 59 -6.44 -10.82 2.82
N ARG A 60 -6.04 -12.10 2.69
CA ARG A 60 -4.71 -12.54 3.16
C ARG A 60 -3.59 -11.78 2.49
N PHE A 61 -3.66 -11.64 1.16
CA PHE A 61 -2.66 -10.90 0.39
C PHE A 61 -2.57 -9.44 0.87
N LEU A 62 -3.69 -8.74 1.02
CA LEU A 62 -3.70 -7.35 1.51
C LEU A 62 -3.17 -7.23 2.94
N GLY A 63 -3.50 -8.17 3.82
CA GLY A 63 -2.95 -8.24 5.18
C GLY A 63 -1.42 -8.37 5.20
N ASP A 64 -0.86 -9.23 4.34
CA ASP A 64 0.59 -9.36 4.18
C ASP A 64 1.22 -8.07 3.63
N MET A 65 0.55 -7.40 2.69
CA MET A 65 1.03 -6.12 2.14
C MET A 65 0.99 -4.99 3.17
N ILE A 66 -0.05 -4.89 3.99
CA ILE A 66 -0.14 -3.93 5.10
C ILE A 66 1.01 -4.15 6.10
N ASN A 67 1.24 -5.41 6.49
CA ASN A 67 2.34 -5.75 7.38
C ASN A 67 3.69 -5.37 6.76
N LYS A 68 3.91 -5.68 5.48
CA LYS A 68 5.14 -5.31 4.77
C LYS A 68 5.33 -3.79 4.70
N PHE A 69 4.24 -3.06 4.44
CA PHE A 69 4.22 -1.61 4.33
C PHE A 69 4.58 -0.94 5.67
N ARG A 70 3.86 -1.28 6.73
CA ARG A 70 4.01 -0.67 8.07
C ARG A 70 5.32 -1.02 8.77
N ASN A 71 5.92 -2.17 8.44
CA ASN A 71 7.22 -2.56 8.98
C ASN A 71 8.42 -2.03 8.16
N ASN A 72 8.18 -1.26 7.09
CA ASN A 72 9.27 -0.70 6.28
C ASN A 72 9.88 0.53 6.97
N PRO A 73 11.22 0.60 7.15
CA PRO A 73 11.87 1.75 7.79
C PRO A 73 11.67 3.09 7.07
N LYS A 74 11.26 3.07 5.79
CA LYS A 74 10.94 4.30 5.04
C LYS A 74 9.56 4.87 5.40
N TYR A 75 8.72 4.09 6.09
CA TYR A 75 7.41 4.52 6.59
C TYR A 75 7.50 5.08 8.04
N ALA A 76 8.62 4.86 8.74
CA ALA A 76 8.83 5.20 10.14
C ALA A 76 9.60 6.51 10.37
#